data_AF-A0A6N8Z9M1-F1
#
_entry.id   AF-A0A6N8Z9M1-F1
#
_cell.length_a   1.000
_cell.length_b   1.000
_cell.length_c   1.000
_cell.angle_alpha   90.00
_cell.angle_beta   90.00
_cell.angle_gamma   90.00
#
_symmetry.space_group_name_H-M   'P 1'
#
loop_
_entity.id
_entity.type
_entity.pdbx_description
1 polymer ?
#
loop_
_entity_poly.entity_id
_entity_poly.type
_entity_poly.pdbx_seq_one_letter_code
_entity_poly.pdbx_strand_id
1 'polypeptide(L)' 'MATQRIRKTKLMRSVEEKHGQPLESLVPHLVNNVGMSRAAAQLGVSPATLGYWMLKMGIQYRRVALADGETIEVRRPG' A
#
# COMPACT_ATOMS: atom_id res chain seq x y z
N MET A 1 0.87 9.40 15.30
CA MET A 1 -0.49 8.85 15.11
C MET A 1 -0.58 7.54 15.86
N ALA A 2 -1.55 7.40 16.78
CA ALA A 2 -1.73 6.16 17.52
C ALA A 2 -2.07 5.04 16.53
N THR A 3 -1.16 4.09 16.35
CA THR A 3 -1.38 2.91 15.51
C THR A 3 -2.45 2.06 16.19
N GLN A 4 -3.73 2.31 15.89
CA GLN A 4 -4.78 1.41 16.32
C GLN A 4 -4.42 0.03 15.77
N ARG A 5 -4.29 -0.96 16.65
CA ARG A 5 -3.82 -2.29 16.30
C ARG A 5 -4.88 -2.97 15.44
N ILE A 6 -4.77 -2.83 14.13
CA ILE A 6 -5.72 -3.38 13.17
C ILE A 6 -5.66 -4.90 13.23
N ARG A 7 -6.82 -5.53 13.38
CA ARG A 7 -6.92 -6.99 13.29
C ARG A 7 -6.71 -7.44 11.84
N LYS A 8 -5.51 -7.94 11.53
CA LYS A 8 -5.14 -8.49 10.22
C LYS A 8 -5.87 -9.80 9.94
N THR A 9 -6.23 -10.03 8.67
CA THR A 9 -6.85 -11.30 8.25
C THR A 9 -5.78 -12.41 8.14
N LYS A 10 -6.19 -13.66 7.93
CA LYS A 10 -5.25 -14.77 7.67
C LYS A 10 -4.40 -14.50 6.42
N LEU A 11 -5.04 -14.02 5.36
CA LEU A 11 -4.36 -13.68 4.10
C LEU A 11 -3.33 -12.56 4.29
N MET A 12 -3.69 -11.50 5.03
CA MET A 12 -2.75 -10.42 5.34
C MET A 12 -1.49 -10.96 6.03
N ARG A 13 -1.65 -11.78 7.08
CA ARG A 13 -0.50 -12.38 7.79
C ARG A 13 0.35 -13.28 6.91
N SER A 14 -0.29 -14.11 6.08
CA SER A 14 0.43 -14.99 5.15
C SER A 14 1.29 -14.20 4.16
N VAL A 15 0.80 -13.06 3.68
CA VAL A 15 1.59 -12.15 2.82
C VAL A 15 2.75 -11.53 3.61
N GLU A 16 2.54 -11.10 4.86
CA GLU A 16 3.62 -10.56 5.70
C GLU A 16 4.71 -11.59 5.97
N GLU A 17 4.34 -12.83 6.28
CA GLU A 17 5.26 -13.94 6.49
C GLU A 17 6.06 -14.25 5.22
N LYS A 18 5.39 -14.28 4.06
CA LYS A 18 6.05 -14.54 2.75
C LYS A 18 7.05 -13.46 2.38
N HIS A 19 6.76 -12.20 2.69
CA HIS A 19 7.60 -11.05 2.32
C HIS A 19 8.54 -10.58 3.43
N GLY A 20 8.41 -11.09 4.66
CA GLY A 20 9.21 -10.70 5.82
C GLY A 20 9.02 -9.24 6.26
N GLN A 21 7.91 -8.60 5.86
CA GLN A 21 7.65 -7.18 6.10
C GLN A 21 6.19 -6.93 6.46
N PRO A 22 5.90 -5.96 7.35
CA PRO A 22 4.53 -5.56 7.63
C PRO A 22 3.89 -4.88 6.41
N LEU A 23 2.60 -5.13 6.20
CA LEU A 23 1.86 -4.57 5.07
C LEU A 23 1.83 -3.04 5.08
N GLU A 24 1.90 -2.41 6.25
CA GLU A 24 1.94 -0.95 6.41
C GLU A 24 3.16 -0.31 5.74
N SER A 25 4.29 -1.04 5.63
CA SER A 25 5.48 -0.57 4.89
C SER A 25 5.54 -1.16 3.48
N LEU A 26 5.21 -2.45 3.33
CA LEU A 26 5.31 -3.17 2.07
C LEU A 26 4.36 -2.61 1.01
N VAL A 27 3.10 -2.34 1.36
CA VAL A 27 2.08 -1.90 0.40
C VAL A 27 2.42 -0.53 -0.19
N PRO A 28 2.72 0.53 0.59
CA PRO A 28 3.10 1.82 0.03
C PRO A 28 4.35 1.72 -0.85
N HIS A 29 5.35 0.95 -0.41
CA HIS A 29 6.57 0.75 -1.18
C HIS A 29 6.29 0.13 -2.56
N LEU A 30 5.53 -0.97 -2.61
CA LEU A 30 5.18 -1.62 -3.87
C LEU A 30 4.30 -0.73 -4.75
N VAL A 31 3.24 -0.13 -4.20
CA VAL A 31 2.33 0.70 -4.99
C VAL A 31 3.05 1.92 -5.56
N ASN A 32 3.97 2.55 -4.83
CA ASN A 32 4.74 3.69 -5.33
C ASN A 32 5.74 3.30 -6.43
N ASN A 33 6.34 2.10 -6.35
CA ASN A 33 7.34 1.66 -7.31
C ASN A 33 6.75 1.05 -8.58
N VAL A 34 5.67 0.27 -8.47
CA VAL A 34 5.14 -0.51 -9.59
C VAL A 34 3.67 -0.21 -9.92
N GLY A 35 3.01 0.66 -9.15
CA GLY A 35 1.60 0.98 -9.31
C GLY A 35 0.67 -0.08 -8.72
N MET A 36 -0.60 0.31 -8.53
CA MET A 36 -1.62 -0.47 -7.83
C MET A 36 -1.85 -1.88 -8.42
N SER A 37 -2.08 -1.96 -9.73
CA SER A 37 -2.44 -3.23 -10.38
C SER A 37 -1.30 -4.26 -10.32
N ARG A 38 -0.07 -3.82 -10.58
CA ARG A 38 1.11 -4.69 -10.54
C ARG A 38 1.48 -5.08 -9.11
N ALA A 39 1.34 -4.17 -8.15
CA ALA A 39 1.51 -4.48 -6.73
C ALA A 39 0.51 -5.56 -6.26
N ALA A 40 -0.76 -5.45 -6.64
CA ALA A 40 -1.78 -6.45 -6.31
C ALA A 40 -1.43 -7.83 -6.90
N ALA A 41 -1.00 -7.88 -8.15
CA ALA A 41 -0.55 -9.11 -8.80
C ALA A 41 0.66 -9.74 -8.08
N GLN A 42 1.67 -8.94 -7.69
CA GLN A 42 2.84 -9.43 -6.95
C GLN A 42 2.48 -10.00 -5.57
N LEU A 43 1.51 -9.39 -4.89
CA LEU A 43 0.99 -9.86 -3.60
C LEU A 43 -0.01 -11.03 -3.74
N GLY A 44 -0.36 -11.43 -4.97
CA GLY A 44 -1.30 -12.51 -5.23
C GLY A 44 -2.76 -12.19 -4.85
N VAL A 45 -3.16 -10.92 -4.93
CA VAL A 45 -4.52 -10.46 -4.57
C VAL A 45 -5.14 -9.62 -5.68
N SER A 46 -6.45 -9.42 -5.64
CA SER A 46 -7.11 -8.48 -6.55
C SER A 46 -6.81 -7.02 -6.17
N PRO A 47 -6.86 -6.06 -7.12
CA PRO A 47 -6.74 -4.64 -6.80
C PRO A 47 -7.78 -4.16 -5.78
N ALA A 48 -9.01 -4.71 -5.81
CA ALA A 48 -10.05 -4.39 -4.83
C ALA A 48 -9.65 -4.83 -3.41
N THR A 49 -9.09 -6.04 -3.27
CA THR A 49 -8.59 -6.54 -1.98
C THR A 49 -7.45 -5.67 -1.46
N LEU A 50 -6.49 -5.30 -2.30
CA LEU A 50 -5.40 -4.41 -1.91
C LEU A 50 -5.91 -3.02 -1.52
N GLY A 51 -6.92 -2.51 -2.24
CA GLY A 51 -7.57 -1.24 -1.91
C GLY A 51 -8.25 -1.28 -0.54
N TYR A 52 -8.97 -2.36 -0.25
CA TYR A 52 -9.58 -2.57 1.06
C TYR A 52 -8.53 -2.66 2.18
N TRP A 53 -7.38 -3.31 1.94
CA TRP A 53 -6.29 -3.36 2.92
C TRP A 53 -5.73 -1.98 3.22
N MET A 54 -5.48 -1.16 2.19
CA MET A 54 -5.03 0.22 2.38
C MET A 54 -6.04 1.04 3.19
N LEU A 55 -7.32 0.96 2.85
CA LEU A 55 -8.39 1.61 3.62
C LEU A 55 -8.37 1.15 5.09
N LYS A 56 -8.32 -0.15 5.32
CA LYS A 56 -8.29 -0.75 6.66
C LYS A 56 -7.05 -0.34 7.46
N MET A 57 -5.92 -0.10 6.80
CA MET A 57 -4.67 0.35 7.38
C MET A 57 -4.50 1.87 7.45
N GLY A 58 -5.51 2.63 7.02
CA GLY A 58 -5.41 4.09 6.95
C GLY A 58 -4.38 4.59 5.93
N ILE A 59 -3.93 3.75 5.00
CA ILE A 59 -2.99 4.12 3.94
C ILE A 59 -3.75 4.92 2.89
N GLN A 60 -3.30 6.15 2.68
CA GLN A 60 -3.88 7.05 1.69
C GLN A 60 -3.15 6.88 0.36
N TYR A 61 -3.84 6.35 -0.65
CA TYR A 61 -3.35 6.27 -2.02
C TYR A 61 -3.93 7.42 -2.85
N ARG A 62 -3.07 8.16 -3.53
CA ARG A 62 -3.46 9.27 -4.42
C ARG A 62 -2.89 9.02 -5.80
N ARG A 63 -3.74 9.12 -6.83
CA ARG A 63 -3.32 9.18 -8.22
C ARG A 63 -3.28 10.63 -8.63
N VAL A 64 -2.19 11.03 -9.25
CA VAL A 64 -1.99 12.39 -9.73
C VAL A 64 -1.63 12.28 -11.21
N ALA A 65 -2.34 13.03 -12.04
CA ALA A 65 -1.97 13.23 -13.43
C ALA A 65 -1.00 14.41 -13.50
N LEU A 66 0.08 14.24 -14.24
CA LEU A 66 1.13 15.25 -14.41
C LEU A 66 1.21 15.61 -15.89
N ALA A 67 1.33 16.90 -16.17
CA ALA A 67 1.71 17.42 -17.47
C ALA A 67 3.21 17.16 -17.73
N ASP A 68 3.64 17.44 -18.96
CA ASP A 68 5.05 17.26 -19.33
C ASP A 68 5.96 18.13 -18.45
N GLY A 69 7.00 17.51 -17.89
CA GLY A 69 7.94 18.15 -16.95
C GLY A 69 7.47 18.32 -15.50
N GLU A 70 6.22 17.96 -15.14
CA GLU A 70 5.77 18.05 -13.74
C GLU A 70 6.28 16.87 -12.89
N THR A 71 6.56 17.13 -11.62
CA THR A 71 7.03 16.13 -10.65
C THR A 71 6.24 16.19 -9.33
N ILE A 72 6.19 15.08 -8.59
CA ILE A 72 5.52 14.99 -7.28
C ILE A 72 6.55 14.72 -6.20
N GLU A 73 6.49 15.51 -5.13
CA GLU A 73 7.24 15.26 -3.91
C GLU A 73 6.29 14.87 -2.77
N VAL A 74 6.61 13.81 -2.03
CA VAL A 74 5.84 13.36 -0.87
C VAL A 74 6.60 13.69 0.40
N ARG A 75 6.04 14.57 1.24
CA ARG A 75 6.61 14.96 2.53
C ARG A 75 5.78 14.42 3.69
N ARG A 76 6.43 14.00 4.78
CA ARG A 76 5.74 13.71 6.05
C ARG A 76 5.57 15.02 6.83
N PRO A 77 4.42 15.25 7.48
CA PRO A 77 4.31 16.33 8.45
C PRO A 77 5.34 16.09 9.57
N GLY A 78 6.10 17.14 9.89
CA GLY A 78 7.01 17.17 11.04
C GLY A 78 6.27 17.20 12.36
#